data_AF-A0A2A2Q4K4-F1
#
_entry.id   AF-A0A2A2Q4K4-F1
#
_cell.length_a   1.000
_cell.length_b   1.000
_cell.length_c   1.000
_cell.angle_alpha   90.00
_cell.angle_beta   90.00
_cell.angle_gamma   90.00
#
_symmetry.space_group_name_H-M   'P 1'
#
loop_
_entity.id
_entity.type
_entity.pdbx_description
1 polymer ?
#
loop_
_entity_poly.entity_id
_entity_poly.type
_entity_poly.pdbx_seq_one_letter_code
_entity_poly.pdbx_strand_id
1 'polypeptide(L)'
;MKKTVAILLGLLALPGLSEEVTVNTEIVTIALDSSVSGLFFHNGKDISVFQANTTGIGEPLTYKGPRRFIIRASEAEFSMKPPLPAPVAAVDLPPDSDRVLLACLKTGNAPLKIIAYDIGKARIGAGDYRFFNFSHSVISVIFGGKKFAVKPG
;
A
#
# COMPACT_ATOMS: atom_id res chain seq x y z
N MET A 1 -55.55 -23.90 29.84
CA MET A 1 -55.34 -22.96 28.72
C MET A 1 -53.87 -22.63 28.63
N LYS A 2 -53.21 -23.03 27.54
CA LYS A 2 -51.78 -22.82 27.27
C LYS A 2 -51.55 -21.37 26.82
N LYS A 3 -50.61 -20.66 27.43
CA LYS A 3 -50.03 -19.43 26.85
C LYS A 3 -48.52 -19.43 27.05
N THR A 4 -47.86 -19.92 26.00
CA THR A 4 -46.47 -19.68 25.63
C THR A 4 -46.23 -18.17 25.49
N VAL A 5 -45.28 -17.62 26.26
CA VAL A 5 -44.69 -16.31 25.96
C VAL A 5 -43.22 -16.57 25.69
N ALA A 6 -42.91 -16.73 24.40
CA ALA A 6 -41.55 -16.70 23.90
C ALA A 6 -41.06 -15.26 24.01
N ILE A 7 -40.18 -14.99 24.99
CA ILE A 7 -39.48 -13.71 25.07
C ILE A 7 -38.36 -13.75 24.02
N LEU A 8 -38.67 -13.04 22.95
CA LEU A 8 -37.84 -12.54 21.87
C LEU A 8 -36.37 -12.29 22.29
N LEU A 9 -35.48 -13.22 21.93
CA LEU A 9 -34.03 -13.00 21.93
C LEU A 9 -33.68 -12.15 20.69
N GLY A 10 -34.13 -10.90 20.69
CA GLY A 10 -33.74 -9.87 19.72
C GLY A 10 -32.34 -9.35 20.06
N LEU A 11 -31.34 -10.22 20.04
CA LEU A 11 -29.94 -9.80 20.09
C LEU A 11 -29.61 -9.13 18.74
N LEU A 12 -29.82 -7.81 18.70
CA LEU A 12 -28.85 -6.82 18.24
C LEU A 12 -27.78 -7.35 17.26
N ALA A 13 -28.21 -7.76 16.07
CA ALA A 13 -27.33 -7.79 14.91
C ALA A 13 -27.23 -6.34 14.39
N LEU A 14 -26.56 -5.48 15.16
CA LEU A 14 -26.06 -4.22 14.61
C LEU A 14 -25.02 -4.59 13.55
N PRO A 15 -25.16 -4.15 12.29
CA PRO A 15 -24.06 -4.28 11.34
C PRO A 15 -22.92 -3.47 11.92
N GLY A 16 -21.87 -4.16 12.37
CA GLY A 16 -20.64 -3.51 12.78
C GLY A 16 -20.18 -2.66 11.60
N LEU A 17 -20.26 -1.34 11.76
CA LEU A 17 -19.50 -0.40 10.94
C LEU A 17 -18.04 -0.83 11.13
N SER A 18 -17.51 -1.59 10.18
CA SER A 18 -16.10 -1.93 10.14
C SER A 18 -15.36 -0.61 10.05
N GLU A 19 -14.83 -0.14 11.19
CA GLU A 19 -14.01 1.07 11.20
C GLU A 19 -12.88 0.89 10.19
N GLU A 20 -12.78 1.83 9.26
CA GLU A 20 -11.76 1.82 8.25
C GLU A 20 -10.40 1.98 8.95
N VAL A 21 -9.60 0.92 8.99
CA VAL A 21 -8.31 0.92 9.69
C VAL A 21 -7.42 1.98 9.04
N THR A 22 -7.01 2.98 9.81
CA THR A 22 -6.10 4.03 9.34
C THR A 22 -4.66 3.72 9.74
N VAL A 23 -3.71 4.23 8.95
CA VAL A 23 -2.27 4.13 9.22
C VAL A 23 -1.63 5.53 9.18
N ASN A 24 -0.51 5.66 9.88
CA ASN A 24 0.36 6.82 9.84
C ASN A 24 1.77 6.33 9.54
N THR A 25 2.28 6.61 8.35
CA THR A 25 3.56 6.07 7.84
C THR A 25 4.22 7.08 6.91
N GLU A 26 5.52 6.96 6.69
CA GLU A 26 6.16 7.52 5.50
C GLU A 26 6.02 6.55 4.33
N ILE A 27 5.70 7.08 3.14
CA ILE A 27 5.67 6.34 1.88
C ILE A 27 6.87 6.78 1.06
N VAL A 28 7.63 5.81 0.57
CA VAL A 28 8.62 6.02 -0.50
C VAL A 28 8.26 5.14 -1.69
N THR A 29 8.61 5.57 -2.89
CA THR A 29 8.16 4.93 -4.13
C THR A 29 9.34 4.58 -5.03
N ILE A 30 9.24 3.49 -5.79
CA ILE A 30 10.16 3.16 -6.88
C ILE A 30 9.37 2.56 -8.05
N ALA A 31 9.71 2.95 -9.28
CA ALA A 31 9.21 2.29 -10.48
C ALA A 31 10.23 1.25 -10.97
N LEU A 32 9.79 0.01 -11.18
CA LEU A 32 10.67 -1.10 -11.57
C LEU A 32 10.86 -1.22 -13.09
N ASP A 33 9.98 -0.62 -13.90
CA ASP A 33 9.95 -0.77 -15.35
C ASP A 33 9.83 0.60 -16.03
N SER A 34 8.63 1.21 -15.95
CA SER A 34 8.35 2.55 -16.47
C SER A 34 7.92 3.51 -15.37
N SER A 35 8.31 4.77 -15.48
CA SER A 35 7.92 5.85 -14.57
C SER A 35 6.39 5.94 -14.44
N VAL A 36 5.92 6.25 -13.24
CA VAL A 36 4.50 6.47 -12.95
C VAL A 36 4.31 7.91 -12.50
N SER A 37 3.41 8.65 -13.12
CA SER A 37 3.11 10.05 -12.79
C SER A 37 1.67 10.41 -13.18
N GLY A 38 1.22 11.60 -12.77
CA GLY A 38 -0.12 12.11 -13.10
C GLY A 38 -1.26 11.37 -12.41
N LEU A 39 -0.97 10.67 -11.30
CA LEU A 39 -1.93 9.93 -10.50
C LEU A 39 -2.12 10.59 -9.14
N PHE A 40 -3.20 10.26 -8.43
CA PHE A 40 -3.61 10.96 -7.22
C PHE A 40 -4.10 10.01 -6.13
N PHE A 41 -3.97 10.40 -4.86
CA PHE A 41 -4.48 9.65 -3.70
C PHE A 41 -4.93 10.60 -2.58
N HIS A 42 -5.79 10.10 -1.69
CA HIS A 42 -6.16 10.81 -0.47
C HIS A 42 -5.06 10.71 0.57
N ASN A 43 -4.63 11.83 1.14
CA ASN A 43 -3.74 11.90 2.28
C ASN A 43 -4.42 12.70 3.40
N GLY A 44 -5.11 12.00 4.28
CA GLY A 44 -5.94 12.61 5.32
C GLY A 44 -7.09 13.37 4.70
N LYS A 45 -7.06 14.70 4.80
CA LYS A 45 -8.07 15.60 4.19
C LYS A 45 -7.64 16.13 2.83
N ASP A 46 -6.37 15.97 2.49
CA ASP A 46 -5.78 16.53 1.28
C ASP A 46 -5.76 15.48 0.16
N ILE A 47 -5.57 15.96 -1.07
CA ILE A 47 -5.29 15.12 -2.24
C ILE A 47 -3.82 15.35 -2.60
N SER A 48 -3.08 14.27 -2.75
CA SER A 48 -1.64 14.29 -3.04
C SER A 48 -1.37 13.63 -4.38
N VAL A 49 -0.29 14.07 -5.05
CA VAL A 49 0.16 13.50 -6.32
C VAL A 49 0.99 12.24 -6.03
N PHE A 50 0.70 11.17 -6.77
CA PHE A 50 1.47 9.95 -6.77
C PHE A 50 2.48 9.95 -7.92
N GLN A 51 3.75 9.74 -7.58
CA GLN A 51 4.83 9.60 -8.55
C GLN A 51 5.78 8.48 -8.13
N ALA A 52 6.30 7.72 -9.10
CA ALA A 52 7.36 6.76 -8.91
C ALA A 52 8.34 6.82 -10.09
N ASN A 53 9.63 6.93 -9.80
CA ASN A 53 10.70 7.09 -10.79
C ASN A 53 11.54 5.80 -10.91
N THR A 54 12.18 5.60 -12.06
CA THR A 54 13.03 4.41 -12.32
C THR A 54 14.47 4.59 -11.83
N THR A 55 14.91 5.83 -11.61
CA THR A 55 16.30 6.17 -11.29
C THR A 55 16.62 6.15 -9.79
N GLY A 56 15.68 5.73 -8.94
CA GLY A 56 15.90 5.63 -7.50
C GLY A 56 14.63 5.65 -6.68
N ILE A 57 14.81 5.65 -5.35
CA ILE A 57 13.73 5.80 -4.38
C ILE A 57 13.30 7.28 -4.38
N GLY A 58 12.01 7.53 -4.55
CA GLY A 58 11.43 8.87 -4.49
C GLY A 58 11.52 9.50 -3.11
N GLU A 59 11.26 10.81 -3.05
CA GLU A 59 11.23 11.54 -1.78
C GLU A 59 10.18 10.94 -0.83
N PRO A 60 10.51 10.75 0.46
CA PRO A 60 9.54 10.29 1.45
C PRO A 60 8.37 11.26 1.57
N LEU A 61 7.16 10.72 1.57
CA LEU A 61 5.93 11.45 1.80
C LEU A 61 5.24 10.93 3.06
N THR A 62 4.92 11.82 3.99
CA THR A 62 4.09 11.46 5.15
C THR A 62 2.67 11.15 4.70
N TYR A 63 2.17 9.98 5.08
CA TYR A 63 0.83 9.50 4.76
C TYR A 63 0.04 9.23 6.04
N LYS A 64 -1.16 9.80 6.10
CA LYS A 64 -2.15 9.52 7.15
C LYS A 64 -3.51 9.24 6.51
N GLY A 65 -3.96 8.01 6.52
CA GLY A 65 -5.23 7.67 5.86
C GLY A 65 -5.60 6.20 5.97
N PRO A 66 -6.59 5.72 5.20
CA PRO A 66 -6.95 4.32 5.16
C PRO A 66 -5.77 3.40 4.85
N ARG A 67 -5.76 2.23 5.46
CA ARG A 67 -4.78 1.17 5.18
C ARG A 67 -4.87 0.71 3.73
N ARG A 68 -6.07 0.68 3.17
CA ARG A 68 -6.29 0.45 1.74
C ARG A 68 -5.86 1.71 0.98
N PHE A 69 -4.63 1.71 0.49
CA PHE A 69 -4.09 2.81 -0.29
C PHE A 69 -4.63 2.72 -1.72
N ILE A 70 -5.40 3.72 -2.14
CA ILE A 70 -6.08 3.76 -3.44
C ILE A 70 -5.53 4.91 -4.27
N ILE A 71 -5.15 4.61 -5.51
CA ILE A 71 -4.68 5.58 -6.48
C ILE A 71 -5.72 5.76 -7.60
N ARG A 72 -5.96 7.01 -7.96
CA ARG A 72 -6.94 7.46 -8.95
C ARG A 72 -6.29 8.18 -10.12
N ALA A 73 -7.00 8.23 -11.24
CA ALA A 73 -6.49 8.83 -12.48
C ALA A 73 -6.62 10.35 -12.48
N SER A 74 -7.54 10.91 -11.69
CA SER A 74 -7.74 12.36 -11.59
C SER A 74 -8.14 12.81 -10.19
N GLU A 75 -7.83 14.07 -9.88
CA GLU A 75 -8.26 14.74 -8.66
C GLU A 75 -9.80 14.89 -8.59
N ALA A 76 -10.46 15.06 -9.74
CA ALA A 76 -11.91 15.24 -9.81
C ALA A 76 -12.69 14.06 -9.21
N GLU A 77 -12.15 12.83 -9.33
CA GLU A 77 -12.79 11.61 -8.80
C GLU A 77 -13.05 11.63 -7.29
N PHE A 78 -12.30 12.43 -6.51
CA PHE A 78 -12.49 12.52 -5.07
C PHE A 78 -13.71 13.35 -4.66
N SER A 79 -14.29 14.10 -5.60
CA SER A 79 -15.52 14.90 -5.39
C SER A 79 -16.74 14.33 -6.11
N MET A 80 -16.56 13.26 -6.90
CA MET A 80 -17.62 12.66 -7.70
C MET A 80 -18.63 11.92 -6.83
N LYS A 81 -19.91 11.97 -7.24
CA LYS A 81 -20.93 11.10 -6.66
C LYS A 81 -20.81 9.69 -7.25
N PRO A 82 -21.15 8.64 -6.50
CA PRO A 82 -21.18 7.28 -7.03
C PRO A 82 -22.09 7.14 -8.28
N PRO A 83 -21.77 6.21 -9.19
CA PRO A 83 -20.65 5.28 -9.13
C PRO A 83 -19.32 5.93 -9.52
N LEU A 84 -18.27 5.64 -8.74
CA LEU A 84 -16.92 6.09 -9.05
C LEU A 84 -16.27 5.17 -10.11
N PRO A 85 -15.40 5.69 -10.98
CA PRO A 85 -14.53 4.86 -11.81
C PRO A 85 -13.69 3.89 -10.96
N ALA A 86 -13.31 2.76 -11.58
CA ALA A 86 -12.37 1.83 -10.97
C ALA A 86 -11.02 2.55 -10.70
N PRO A 87 -10.39 2.32 -9.54
CA PRO A 87 -9.11 2.93 -9.25
C PRO A 87 -8.02 2.41 -10.19
N VAL A 88 -7.00 3.23 -10.43
CA VAL A 88 -5.84 2.86 -11.26
C VAL A 88 -5.05 1.73 -10.60
N ALA A 89 -4.89 1.80 -9.29
CA ALA A 89 -4.28 0.76 -8.47
C ALA A 89 -4.79 0.85 -7.03
N ALA A 90 -4.72 -0.25 -6.30
CA ALA A 90 -4.95 -0.27 -4.86
C ALA A 90 -4.07 -1.33 -4.19
N VAL A 91 -3.56 -1.02 -3.00
CA VAL A 91 -2.68 -1.89 -2.22
C VAL A 91 -2.97 -1.72 -0.74
N ASP A 92 -2.87 -2.81 0.04
CA ASP A 92 -2.97 -2.72 1.49
C ASP A 92 -1.59 -2.40 2.07
N LEU A 93 -1.51 -1.30 2.81
CA LEU A 93 -0.27 -0.93 3.51
C LEU A 93 -0.04 -1.89 4.69
N PRO A 94 1.22 -2.24 5.00
CA PRO A 94 1.56 -2.96 6.21
C PRO A 94 1.04 -2.22 7.45
N PRO A 95 0.36 -2.91 8.38
CA PRO A 95 -0.04 -2.29 9.64
C PRO A 95 1.20 -1.97 10.49
N ASP A 96 1.13 -0.86 11.23
CA ASP A 96 2.13 -0.44 12.21
C ASP A 96 3.55 -0.34 11.64
N SER A 97 3.67 0.13 10.39
CA SER A 97 4.96 0.43 9.77
C SER A 97 5.20 1.93 9.80
N ASP A 98 6.36 2.34 10.27
CA ASP A 98 6.77 3.76 10.24
C ASP A 98 7.15 4.20 8.82
N ARG A 99 7.54 3.25 7.96
CA ARG A 99 7.97 3.54 6.59
C ARG A 99 7.68 2.37 5.64
N VAL A 100 7.04 2.67 4.52
CA VAL A 100 6.63 1.70 3.51
C VAL A 100 7.25 2.05 2.16
N LEU A 101 7.81 1.04 1.48
CA LEU A 101 8.25 1.14 0.09
C LEU A 101 7.14 0.62 -0.83
N LEU A 102 6.68 1.47 -1.75
CA LEU A 102 5.77 1.10 -2.82
C LEU A 102 6.56 0.84 -4.10
N ALA A 103 6.71 -0.44 -4.45
CA ALA A 103 7.30 -0.86 -5.72
C ALA A 103 6.23 -0.91 -6.79
N CYS A 104 6.40 -0.12 -7.85
CA CYS A 104 5.45 0.07 -8.93
C CYS A 104 5.90 -0.69 -10.17
N LEU A 105 5.04 -1.55 -10.69
CA LEU A 105 5.27 -2.32 -11.91
C LEU A 105 4.24 -1.89 -12.96
N LYS A 106 4.71 -1.24 -14.02
CA LYS A 106 3.92 -0.84 -15.19
C LYS A 106 4.63 -1.31 -16.45
N THR A 107 4.14 -2.42 -17.01
CA THR A 107 4.71 -3.02 -18.23
C THR A 107 3.79 -2.78 -19.41
N GLY A 108 4.23 -1.93 -20.34
CA GLY A 108 3.44 -1.52 -21.50
C GLY A 108 2.04 -1.05 -21.10
N ASN A 109 1.02 -1.66 -21.71
CA ASN A 109 -0.39 -1.32 -21.48
C ASN A 109 -1.03 -2.06 -20.30
N ALA A 110 -0.31 -2.95 -19.60
CA ALA A 110 -0.87 -3.67 -18.46
C ALA A 110 -1.26 -2.70 -17.32
N PRO A 111 -2.28 -3.01 -16.49
CA PRO A 111 -2.63 -2.19 -15.35
C PRO A 111 -1.45 -1.98 -14.40
N LEU A 112 -1.40 -0.82 -13.74
CA LEU A 112 -0.40 -0.53 -12.72
C LEU A 112 -0.55 -1.54 -11.57
N LYS A 113 0.53 -2.25 -11.25
CA LYS A 113 0.61 -3.10 -10.07
C LYS A 113 1.51 -2.43 -9.04
N ILE A 114 1.11 -2.50 -7.77
CA ILE A 114 1.87 -1.93 -6.65
C ILE A 114 2.01 -3.00 -5.58
N ILE A 115 3.22 -3.14 -5.08
CA ILE A 115 3.54 -4.00 -3.94
C ILE A 115 4.04 -3.10 -2.81
N ALA A 116 3.46 -3.24 -1.62
CA ALA A 116 3.85 -2.49 -0.43
C ALA A 116 4.77 -3.35 0.46
N TYR A 117 5.98 -2.86 0.69
CA TYR A 117 6.97 -3.49 1.55
C TYR A 117 7.11 -2.69 2.84
N ASP A 118 7.04 -3.39 3.96
CA ASP A 118 7.34 -2.80 5.27
C ASP A 118 8.86 -2.58 5.36
N ILE A 119 9.29 -1.32 5.32
CA ILE A 119 10.71 -1.00 5.43
C ILE A 119 11.10 -0.36 6.76
N GLY A 120 10.13 0.10 7.56
CA GLY A 120 10.34 0.74 8.85
C GLY A 120 10.73 -0.22 9.99
N LYS A 121 10.26 -1.49 9.97
CA LYS A 121 10.43 -2.37 11.14
C LYS A 121 11.83 -2.86 11.44
N ALA A 122 12.72 -2.96 10.45
CA ALA A 122 14.08 -3.38 10.74
C ALA A 122 14.94 -2.17 11.13
N ARG A 123 15.50 -2.23 12.35
CA ARG A 123 16.54 -1.31 12.83
C ARG A 123 17.76 -1.47 11.92
N ILE A 124 17.87 -0.62 10.90
CA ILE A 124 19.05 -0.52 10.04
C ILE A 124 20.02 0.45 10.72
N GLY A 125 21.18 -0.04 11.13
CA GLY A 125 22.28 0.80 11.58
C GLY A 125 23.00 1.48 10.41
N ALA A 126 23.85 2.47 10.72
CA ALA A 126 24.71 3.04 9.70
C ALA A 126 25.65 1.96 9.13
N GLY A 127 25.69 1.84 7.80
CA GLY A 127 26.49 0.82 7.11
C GLY A 127 25.77 -0.51 6.85
N ASP A 128 24.53 -0.66 7.33
CA ASP A 128 23.70 -1.81 6.98
C ASP A 128 23.08 -1.65 5.59
N TYR A 129 23.04 -2.76 4.83
CA TYR A 129 22.41 -2.83 3.52
C TYR A 129 21.17 -3.72 3.59
N ARG A 130 20.08 -3.26 2.98
CA ARG A 130 18.89 -4.08 2.75
C ARG A 130 18.78 -4.43 1.27
N PHE A 131 18.64 -5.71 1.00
CA PHE A 131 18.40 -6.24 -0.33
C PHE A 131 16.92 -6.58 -0.46
N PHE A 132 16.28 -6.06 -1.51
CA PHE A 132 14.92 -6.42 -1.89
C PHE A 132 14.98 -7.26 -3.15
N ASN A 133 14.40 -8.46 -3.13
CA ASN A 133 14.38 -9.31 -4.30
C ASN A 133 12.99 -9.25 -4.95
N PHE A 134 12.89 -8.41 -5.99
CA PHE A 134 11.68 -8.25 -6.78
C PHE A 134 11.46 -9.37 -7.82
N SER A 135 12.36 -10.35 -7.92
CA SER A 135 12.18 -11.49 -8.83
C SER A 135 11.31 -12.58 -8.21
N HIS A 136 10.75 -13.46 -9.04
CA HIS A 136 10.01 -14.64 -8.58
C HIS A 136 10.90 -15.79 -8.09
N SER A 137 12.23 -15.63 -8.12
CA SER A 137 13.19 -16.69 -7.81
C SER A 137 14.12 -16.27 -6.69
N VAL A 138 14.68 -17.22 -5.96
CA VAL A 138 15.76 -16.93 -5.01
C VAL A 138 16.99 -16.46 -5.80
N ILE A 139 17.50 -15.28 -5.48
CA ILE A 139 18.74 -14.77 -6.10
C ILE A 139 19.93 -15.04 -5.18
N SER A 140 21.10 -15.22 -5.76
CA SER A 140 22.36 -15.19 -5.01
C SER A 140 22.99 -13.82 -5.14
N VAL A 141 23.28 -13.18 -4.02
CA VAL A 141 24.07 -11.95 -3.96
C VAL A 141 25.48 -12.32 -3.52
N ILE A 142 26.47 -11.80 -4.25
CA ILE A 142 27.87 -11.85 -3.87
C ILE A 142 28.27 -10.44 -3.46
N PHE A 143 28.67 -10.28 -2.19
CA PHE A 143 29.12 -9.00 -1.66
C PHE A 143 30.47 -9.20 -0.98
N GLY A 144 31.53 -8.62 -1.56
CA GLY A 144 32.91 -8.96 -1.22
C GLY A 144 33.19 -10.45 -1.45
N GLY A 145 33.76 -11.14 -0.46
CA GLY A 145 34.03 -12.58 -0.51
C GLY A 145 32.88 -13.48 -0.03
N LYS A 146 31.70 -12.93 0.29
CA LYS A 146 30.57 -13.69 0.84
C LYS A 146 29.45 -13.84 -0.19
N LYS A 147 28.88 -15.04 -0.27
CA LYS A 147 27.70 -15.37 -1.06
C LYS A 147 26.54 -15.71 -0.14
N PHE A 148 25.39 -15.09 -0.35
CA PHE A 148 24.16 -15.41 0.38
C PHE A 148 22.95 -15.37 -0.55
N ALA A 149 21.89 -16.06 -0.15
CA ALA A 149 20.64 -16.14 -0.90
C ALA A 149 19.65 -15.10 -0.39
N VAL A 150 18.98 -14.39 -1.32
CA VAL A 150 17.89 -13.48 -1.01
C VAL A 150 16.62 -14.06 -1.62
N LYS A 151 15.66 -14.44 -0.77
CA LYS A 151 14.36 -14.97 -1.22
C LYS A 151 13.52 -13.84 -1.82
N PRO A 152 12.58 -14.14 -2.72
CA PRO A 152 11.59 -13.16 -3.17
C PRO A 152 10.91 -12.47 -1.98
N GLY A 153 10.76 -11.14 -2.06
CA GLY A 153 10.29 -10.29 -0.96
C GLY A 153 11.35 -9.37 -0.40
#